data_AF-A0A956R4K3-F1
#
_entry.id   AF-A0A956R4K3-F1
#
_cell.length_a   1.000
_cell.length_b   1.000
_cell.length_c   1.000
_cell.angle_alpha   90.00
_cell.angle_beta   90.00
_cell.angle_gamma   90.00
#
_symmetry.space_group_name_H-M   'P 1'
#
loop_
_entity.id
_entity.type
_entity.pdbx_description
1 polymer ?
#
loop_
_entity_poly.entity_id
_entity_poly.type
_entity_poly.pdbx_seq_one_letter_code
_entity_poly.pdbx_strand_id
1 'polypeptide(L)'
;MSSLGDRVAACSAVVLVLSGCVEIDPSYGESYTTGDPTSAGPGTTGPGTAGTDDTDDTESSGASACDCGPWELCEAGACTTPARILFINLEGATTVFGVADASMDSHNLYPELAGTWAGYSADPAQRQALLDAIAAQWAPFDVLVTDQRPEASAAPYLMAIVTADPPPAGFEGVAWIAFPDCGDLIARDVTFVFDAPGDGFTTQQHANSTSGAIARTFGLQLTSSPDDITGFGGQFVDACIARSENPPCDAHDPSVCGGDASQQNSFRVLEALLGLRG
;
A
#
# COMPACT_ATOMS: atom_id res chain seq x y z
N MET A 1 3.52 39.70 21.13
CA MET A 1 4.73 38.87 20.97
C MET A 1 4.66 37.78 22.02
N SER A 2 3.98 36.67 21.70
CA SER A 2 3.92 35.48 22.55
C SER A 2 4.39 34.30 21.72
N SER A 3 5.41 33.64 22.28
CA SER A 3 6.18 32.52 21.73
C SER A 3 5.30 31.31 21.42
N LEU A 4 5.23 30.90 20.14
CA LEU A 4 4.92 29.51 19.77
C LEU A 4 6.17 28.68 20.07
N GLY A 5 6.15 27.95 21.19
CA GLY A 5 7.18 26.99 21.56
C GLY A 5 6.55 25.63 21.79
N ASP A 6 7.04 24.64 21.06
CA ASP A 6 7.09 23.22 21.36
C ASP A 6 5.79 22.48 21.72
N ARG A 7 5.21 21.86 20.69
CA ARG A 7 4.44 20.62 20.82
C ARG A 7 4.84 19.65 19.71
N VAL A 8 6.04 19.06 19.83
CA VAL A 8 6.32 17.80 19.16
C VAL A 8 5.77 16.71 20.07
N ALA A 9 4.55 16.24 19.78
CA ALA A 9 3.99 15.08 20.46
C ALA A 9 4.78 13.85 19.99
N ALA A 10 5.44 13.18 20.93
CA ALA A 10 6.13 11.92 20.67
C ALA A 10 5.09 10.83 20.39
N CYS A 11 4.85 10.52 19.11
CA CYS A 11 4.14 9.30 18.72
C CYS A 11 5.08 8.11 19.04
N SER A 12 4.66 7.25 19.97
CA SER A 12 5.35 5.99 20.24
C SER A 12 5.08 5.02 19.10
N ALA A 13 6.12 4.54 18.43
CA ALA A 13 6.00 3.47 17.44
C ALA A 13 5.55 2.18 18.12
N VAL A 14 4.48 1.60 17.60
CA VAL A 14 4.13 0.20 17.84
C VAL A 14 5.00 -0.63 16.90
N VAL A 15 6.04 -1.25 17.45
CA VAL A 15 6.84 -2.26 16.74
C VAL A 15 6.03 -3.54 16.71
N LEU A 16 5.35 -3.80 15.60
CA LEU A 16 4.70 -5.08 15.36
C LEU A 16 5.73 -6.01 14.73
N VAL A 17 6.34 -6.85 15.58
CA VAL A 17 7.14 -7.98 15.13
C VAL A 17 6.18 -8.97 14.48
N LEU A 18 6.24 -9.11 13.16
CA LEU A 18 5.57 -10.21 12.46
C LEU A 18 6.34 -11.51 12.72
N SER A 19 6.29 -12.00 13.96
CA SER A 19 6.55 -13.42 14.24
C SER A 19 5.27 -14.17 13.89
N GLY A 20 5.34 -14.99 12.85
CA GLY A 20 4.20 -15.69 12.30
C GLY A 20 3.35 -16.40 13.36
N CYS A 21 2.05 -16.15 13.30
CA CYS A 21 1.07 -17.09 13.82
C CYS A 21 0.99 -18.29 12.88
N VAL A 22 1.88 -19.26 13.08
CA VAL A 22 1.48 -20.66 13.10
C VAL A 22 1.57 -21.08 14.56
N GLU A 23 0.48 -20.91 15.30
CA GLU A 23 0.28 -21.71 16.51
C GLU A 23 0.04 -23.16 16.05
N ILE A 24 1.11 -23.95 16.05
CA ILE A 24 0.97 -25.40 16.10
C ILE A 24 0.48 -25.73 17.51
N ASP A 25 -0.81 -26.01 17.64
CA ASP A 25 -1.38 -26.70 18.79
C ASP A 25 -0.69 -28.08 18.93
N PRO A 26 0.03 -28.35 20.03
CA PRO A 26 0.72 -29.62 20.22
C PRO A 26 -0.21 -30.79 20.62
N SER A 27 -1.54 -30.65 20.53
CA SER A 27 -2.49 -31.64 21.05
C SER A 27 -3.29 -32.46 20.02
N TYR A 28 -3.00 -32.36 18.72
CA TYR A 28 -3.54 -33.29 17.72
C TYR A 28 -2.44 -34.10 17.03
N GLY A 29 -2.19 -35.29 17.57
CA GLY A 29 -1.43 -36.34 16.90
C GLY A 29 -2.31 -37.06 15.88
N GLU A 30 -2.21 -36.69 14.62
CA GLU A 30 -2.56 -37.58 13.52
C GLU A 30 -1.36 -37.73 12.57
N SER A 31 -0.89 -38.97 12.48
CA SER A 31 0.23 -39.38 11.63
C SER A 31 -0.18 -39.30 10.16
N TYR A 32 0.36 -38.33 9.42
CA TYR A 32 0.34 -38.38 7.96
C TYR A 32 1.52 -39.20 7.47
N THR A 33 1.23 -40.44 7.06
CA THR A 33 2.15 -41.28 6.28
C THR A 33 2.31 -40.68 4.88
N THR A 34 3.56 -40.43 4.50
CA THR A 34 3.97 -40.04 3.14
C THR A 34 3.63 -41.15 2.16
N GLY A 35 2.62 -40.91 1.32
CA GLY A 35 2.27 -41.75 0.18
C GLY A 35 3.18 -41.47 -1.01
N ASP A 36 3.81 -42.54 -1.50
CA ASP A 36 4.69 -42.66 -2.65
C ASP A 36 3.99 -42.23 -3.97
N PRO A 37 4.59 -41.40 -4.85
CA PRO A 37 4.01 -41.11 -6.15
C PRO A 37 4.40 -42.20 -7.16
N THR A 38 3.47 -43.11 -7.45
CA THR A 38 3.62 -44.07 -8.55
C THR A 38 2.76 -43.73 -9.77
N SER A 39 3.47 -43.73 -10.89
CA SER A 39 3.06 -44.22 -12.22
C SER A 39 2.25 -43.32 -13.16
N ALA A 40 2.83 -43.23 -14.34
CA ALA A 40 2.32 -42.66 -15.57
C ALA A 40 1.18 -43.49 -16.18
N GLY A 41 0.31 -42.82 -16.92
CA GLY A 41 -0.65 -43.42 -17.86
C GLY A 41 -0.86 -42.50 -19.07
N PRO A 42 -0.81 -43.01 -20.32
CA PRO A 42 -0.81 -42.20 -21.54
C PRO A 42 -2.18 -42.07 -22.21
N GLY A 43 -2.33 -41.02 -23.03
CA GLY A 43 -3.17 -41.00 -24.22
C GLY A 43 -4.49 -40.23 -24.11
N THR A 44 -4.71 -39.25 -24.99
CA THR A 44 -5.43 -39.47 -26.26
C THR A 44 -5.44 -38.18 -27.09
N THR A 45 -5.12 -38.34 -28.37
CA THR A 45 -5.27 -37.35 -29.43
C THR A 45 -6.70 -37.39 -29.98
N GLY A 46 -7.28 -36.22 -30.23
CA GLY A 46 -8.54 -36.06 -30.97
C GLY A 46 -8.52 -34.79 -31.81
N PRO A 47 -8.78 -34.85 -33.14
CA PRO A 47 -8.83 -33.70 -34.02
C PRO A 47 -10.28 -33.21 -34.25
N GLY A 48 -10.44 -31.91 -34.47
CA GLY A 48 -11.68 -31.28 -34.94
C GLY A 48 -11.90 -29.93 -34.26
N THR A 49 -12.38 -28.87 -34.88
CA THR A 49 -12.88 -28.63 -36.24
C THR A 49 -12.84 -27.11 -36.43
N ALA A 50 -12.45 -26.65 -37.61
CA ALA A 50 -12.51 -25.25 -38.00
C ALA A 50 -13.97 -24.79 -38.07
N GLY A 51 -14.31 -23.74 -37.31
CA GLY A 51 -15.55 -22.99 -37.41
C GLY A 51 -15.18 -21.50 -37.44
N THR A 52 -15.24 -20.92 -38.63
CA THR A 52 -15.21 -19.48 -38.86
C THR A 52 -16.64 -18.96 -38.74
N ASP A 53 -16.96 -18.30 -37.65
CA ASP A 53 -18.15 -17.45 -37.55
C ASP A 53 -17.69 -16.00 -37.38
N ASP A 54 -17.83 -15.26 -38.49
CA ASP A 54 -17.87 -13.81 -38.56
C ASP A 54 -19.13 -13.33 -37.81
N THR A 55 -18.95 -12.65 -36.68
CA THR A 55 -20.02 -11.86 -36.06
C THR A 55 -19.49 -10.48 -35.70
N ASP A 56 -19.97 -9.53 -36.49
CA ASP A 56 -20.32 -8.14 -36.18
C ASP A 56 -19.32 -7.33 -35.35
N ASP A 57 -18.63 -6.45 -36.09
CA ASP A 57 -18.09 -5.17 -35.66
C ASP A 57 -19.17 -4.35 -34.92
N THR A 58 -19.38 -4.69 -33.65
CA THR A 58 -19.95 -3.75 -32.71
C THR A 58 -18.84 -2.75 -32.48
N GLU A 59 -18.96 -1.56 -33.08
CA GLU A 59 -18.21 -0.37 -32.70
C GLU A 59 -18.39 -0.18 -31.20
N SER A 60 -17.50 -0.82 -30.43
CA SER A 60 -17.27 -0.57 -29.03
C SER A 60 -17.00 0.93 -28.98
N SER A 61 -18.00 1.68 -28.50
CA SER A 61 -17.90 3.09 -28.16
C SER A 61 -16.67 3.21 -27.27
N GLY A 62 -15.54 3.50 -27.91
CA GLY A 62 -14.25 3.50 -27.27
C GLY A 62 -14.38 4.45 -26.10
N ALA A 63 -14.05 3.97 -24.91
CA ALA A 63 -13.62 4.87 -23.86
C ALA A 63 -12.65 5.83 -24.55
N SER A 64 -13.04 7.10 -24.69
CA SER A 64 -12.19 8.10 -25.29
C SER A 64 -10.90 8.02 -24.50
N ALA A 65 -9.85 7.47 -25.10
CA ALA A 65 -8.55 7.38 -24.47
C ALA A 65 -8.17 8.83 -24.20
N CYS A 66 -8.32 9.27 -22.96
CA CYS A 66 -7.95 10.63 -22.62
C CYS A 66 -6.43 10.69 -22.83
N ASP A 67 -5.97 11.65 -23.63
CA ASP A 67 -4.56 11.99 -23.73
C ASP A 67 -4.22 12.95 -22.59
N CYS A 68 -4.17 12.40 -21.36
CA CYS A 68 -3.90 13.17 -20.16
C CYS A 68 -2.41 13.36 -19.93
N GLY A 69 -2.06 14.45 -19.24
CA GLY A 69 -0.71 14.64 -18.76
C GLY A 69 -0.27 13.50 -17.82
N PRO A 70 1.05 13.35 -17.59
CA PRO A 70 1.59 12.26 -16.77
C PRO A 70 1.15 12.29 -15.29
N TRP A 71 0.55 13.41 -14.84
CA TRP A 71 0.12 13.65 -13.46
C TRP A 71 -1.40 13.85 -13.33
N GLU A 72 -2.16 13.43 -14.35
CA GLU A 72 -3.61 13.57 -14.43
C GLU A 72 -4.28 12.20 -14.55
N LEU A 73 -5.51 12.08 -14.06
CA LEU A 73 -6.35 10.91 -14.24
C LEU A 73 -7.29 11.11 -15.43
N CYS A 74 -7.54 10.04 -16.18
CA CYS A 74 -8.64 9.99 -17.15
C CYS A 74 -9.90 9.51 -16.43
N GLU A 75 -10.89 10.38 -16.31
CA GLU A 75 -12.19 10.10 -15.69
C GLU A 75 -13.32 10.60 -16.59
N ALA A 76 -14.25 9.71 -16.94
CA ALA A 76 -15.39 10.02 -17.82
C ALA A 76 -15.04 10.80 -19.12
N GLY A 77 -13.85 10.58 -19.68
CA GLY A 77 -13.38 11.27 -20.90
C GLY A 77 -12.78 12.66 -20.69
N ALA A 78 -12.51 13.05 -19.43
CA ALA A 78 -11.82 14.28 -19.07
C ALA A 78 -10.55 13.99 -18.27
N CYS A 79 -9.57 14.89 -18.37
CA CYS A 79 -8.38 14.86 -17.54
C CYS A 79 -8.62 15.65 -16.25
N THR A 80 -8.44 14.98 -15.12
CA THR A 80 -8.61 15.54 -13.78
C THR A 80 -7.29 15.50 -13.03
N THR A 81 -7.05 16.53 -12.20
CA THR A 81 -5.93 16.47 -11.24
C THR A 81 -6.36 15.58 -10.08
N PRO A 82 -5.60 14.52 -9.74
CA PRO A 82 -5.97 13.62 -8.66
C PRO A 82 -5.95 14.35 -7.31
N ALA A 83 -6.83 13.96 -6.38
CA ALA A 83 -6.77 14.43 -5.00
C ALA A 83 -5.41 14.13 -4.35
N ARG A 84 -4.78 13.00 -4.72
CA ARG A 84 -3.42 12.67 -4.29
C ARG A 84 -2.62 11.86 -5.31
N ILE A 85 -1.30 12.09 -5.32
CA ILE A 85 -0.36 11.21 -6.03
C ILE A 85 0.35 10.33 -5.00
N LEU A 86 0.34 9.02 -5.25
CA LEU A 86 1.06 8.00 -4.48
C LEU A 86 2.31 7.61 -5.28
N PHE A 87 3.45 8.18 -4.93
CA PHE A 87 4.72 7.86 -5.57
C PHE A 87 5.36 6.65 -4.90
N ILE A 88 5.42 5.53 -5.62
CA ILE A 88 6.02 4.28 -5.19
C ILE A 88 7.46 4.26 -5.70
N ASN A 89 8.42 4.65 -4.86
CA ASN A 89 9.82 4.65 -5.24
C ASN A 89 10.40 3.22 -5.17
N LEU A 90 10.51 2.59 -6.34
CA LEU A 90 11.06 1.25 -6.53
C LEU A 90 12.53 1.25 -6.97
N GLU A 91 13.12 2.42 -7.21
CA GLU A 91 14.50 2.57 -7.69
C GLU A 91 15.52 2.74 -6.56
N GLY A 92 15.04 3.09 -5.37
CA GLY A 92 15.86 3.46 -4.22
C GLY A 92 15.94 4.97 -4.05
N ALA A 93 16.48 5.41 -2.92
CA ALA A 93 16.60 6.83 -2.59
C ALA A 93 17.83 7.07 -1.71
N THR A 94 18.30 8.32 -1.67
CA THR A 94 19.14 8.78 -0.57
C THR A 94 18.35 9.78 0.25
N THR A 95 18.00 9.38 1.46
CA THR A 95 17.12 10.15 2.34
C THR A 95 17.90 10.93 3.38
N VAL A 96 17.28 11.99 3.88
CA VAL A 96 17.78 12.80 4.99
C VAL A 96 16.75 12.89 6.09
N PHE A 97 17.21 12.89 7.35
CA PHE A 97 16.35 13.14 8.49
C PHE A 97 16.19 14.64 8.71
N GLY A 98 14.94 15.11 8.82
CA GLY A 98 14.60 16.52 8.91
C GLY A 98 13.09 16.77 8.87
N VAL A 99 12.69 17.86 8.22
CA VAL A 99 11.28 18.16 7.97
C VAL A 99 10.76 17.24 6.87
N ALA A 100 9.61 16.61 7.05
CA ALA A 100 9.03 15.74 6.03
C ALA A 100 8.76 16.51 4.72
N ASP A 101 9.42 16.09 3.65
CA ASP A 101 9.24 16.58 2.28
C ASP A 101 9.76 15.55 1.27
N ALA A 102 8.84 14.78 0.70
CA ALA A 102 9.09 13.79 -0.34
C ALA A 102 9.78 14.35 -1.61
N SER A 103 9.67 15.66 -1.88
CA SER A 103 10.39 16.29 -3.01
C SER A 103 11.89 16.48 -2.76
N MET A 104 12.29 16.43 -1.49
CA MET A 104 13.65 16.61 -1.02
C MET A 104 14.25 15.33 -0.41
N ASP A 105 13.56 14.19 -0.54
CA ASP A 105 13.93 12.93 0.11
C ASP A 105 14.10 13.08 1.64
N SER A 106 13.33 13.98 2.25
CA SER A 106 13.44 14.34 3.66
C SER A 106 12.28 13.76 4.46
N HIS A 107 12.57 13.17 5.62
CA HIS A 107 11.57 12.58 6.50
C HIS A 107 11.82 12.92 7.97
N ASN A 108 10.78 12.86 8.79
CA ASN A 108 10.83 13.12 10.23
C ASN A 108 10.62 11.86 11.10
N LEU A 109 10.63 10.66 10.50
CA LEU A 109 10.38 9.38 11.20
C LEU A 109 11.45 9.05 12.25
N TYR A 110 12.64 8.64 11.81
CA TYR A 110 13.77 8.28 12.68
C TYR A 110 15.11 8.65 12.02
N PRO A 111 16.12 9.15 12.76
CA PRO A 111 17.45 9.42 12.20
C PRO A 111 18.11 8.21 11.52
N GLU A 112 17.84 7.00 12.01
CA GLU A 112 18.34 5.73 11.49
C GLU A 112 17.85 5.41 10.08
N LEU A 113 16.79 6.11 9.62
CA LEU A 113 16.24 5.98 8.27
C LEU A 113 16.91 6.92 7.25
N ALA A 114 17.81 7.80 7.70
CA ALA A 114 18.61 8.63 6.79
C ALA A 114 19.77 7.82 6.20
N GLY A 115 19.86 7.77 4.87
CA GLY A 115 20.90 7.01 4.20
C GLY A 115 20.52 6.67 2.77
N THR A 116 21.34 5.83 2.13
CA THR A 116 21.04 5.29 0.80
C THR A 116 20.32 3.96 0.95
N TRP A 117 19.20 3.83 0.26
CA TRP A 117 18.35 2.65 0.21
C TRP A 117 18.36 2.07 -1.20
N ALA A 118 18.51 0.75 -1.29
CA ALA A 118 18.35 0.02 -2.53
C ALA A 118 16.91 0.10 -3.06
N GLY A 119 16.74 -0.09 -4.36
CA GLY A 119 15.42 -0.30 -4.94
C GLY A 119 14.87 -1.69 -4.63
N TYR A 120 13.55 -1.84 -4.74
CA TYR A 120 12.82 -3.09 -4.52
C TYR A 120 13.35 -4.27 -5.37
N SER A 121 13.53 -4.07 -6.68
CA SER A 121 14.04 -5.11 -7.60
C SER A 121 14.85 -4.48 -8.72
N ALA A 122 15.75 -5.23 -9.36
CA ALA A 122 16.35 -4.83 -10.64
C ALA A 122 15.49 -5.26 -11.85
N ASP A 123 14.51 -6.14 -11.66
CA ASP A 123 13.64 -6.66 -12.71
C ASP A 123 12.43 -5.72 -12.93
N PRO A 124 12.30 -5.09 -14.11
CA PRO A 124 11.17 -4.22 -14.42
C PRO A 124 9.81 -4.92 -14.33
N ALA A 125 9.73 -6.23 -14.64
CA ALA A 125 8.46 -6.97 -14.59
C ALA A 125 7.98 -7.14 -13.14
N GLN A 126 8.90 -7.36 -12.20
CA GLN A 126 8.56 -7.44 -10.77
C GLN A 126 8.13 -6.09 -10.21
N ARG A 127 8.79 -5.00 -10.64
CA ARG A 127 8.39 -3.62 -10.28
C ARG A 127 6.99 -3.30 -10.79
N GLN A 128 6.72 -3.57 -12.06
CA GLN A 128 5.42 -3.35 -12.67
C GLN A 128 4.32 -4.16 -11.99
N ALA A 129 4.57 -5.45 -11.70
CA ALA A 129 3.60 -6.30 -11.03
C ALA A 129 3.23 -5.78 -9.61
N LEU A 130 4.21 -5.22 -8.88
CA LEU A 130 3.94 -4.58 -7.59
C LEU A 130 3.11 -3.29 -7.78
N LEU A 131 3.50 -2.45 -8.74
CA LEU A 131 2.80 -1.20 -9.03
C LEU A 131 1.33 -1.44 -9.45
N ASP A 132 1.09 -2.43 -10.31
CA ASP A 132 -0.26 -2.82 -10.75
C ASP A 132 -1.12 -3.32 -9.59
N ALA A 133 -0.53 -4.13 -8.70
CA ALA A 133 -1.23 -4.65 -7.52
C ALA A 133 -1.60 -3.53 -6.54
N ILE A 134 -0.70 -2.56 -6.30
CA ILE A 134 -0.99 -1.37 -5.49
C ILE A 134 -2.07 -0.53 -6.19
N ALA A 135 -1.94 -0.25 -7.48
CA ALA A 135 -2.92 0.53 -8.24
C ALA A 135 -4.32 -0.09 -8.17
N ALA A 136 -4.44 -1.42 -8.22
CA ALA A 136 -5.71 -2.12 -8.08
C ALA A 136 -6.36 -1.92 -6.69
N GLN A 137 -5.57 -1.88 -5.62
CA GLN A 137 -6.06 -1.67 -4.24
C GLN A 137 -6.60 -0.25 -4.02
N TRP A 138 -5.97 0.73 -4.67
CA TRP A 138 -6.32 2.14 -4.56
C TRP A 138 -7.29 2.63 -5.64
N ALA A 139 -7.65 1.78 -6.61
CA ALA A 139 -8.53 2.10 -7.72
C ALA A 139 -9.89 2.75 -7.35
N PRO A 140 -10.52 2.46 -6.18
CA PRO A 140 -11.76 3.13 -5.78
C PRO A 140 -11.63 4.63 -5.49
N PHE A 141 -10.42 5.15 -5.22
CA PHE A 141 -10.20 6.52 -4.76
C PHE A 141 -9.62 7.40 -5.87
N ASP A 142 -9.82 8.72 -5.76
CA ASP A 142 -9.25 9.72 -6.66
C ASP A 142 -7.75 9.93 -6.39
N VAL A 143 -6.96 8.90 -6.73
CA VAL A 143 -5.50 8.90 -6.58
C VAL A 143 -4.79 8.40 -7.83
N LEU A 144 -3.62 8.96 -8.08
CA LEU A 144 -2.68 8.48 -9.09
C LEU A 144 -1.56 7.69 -8.43
N VAL A 145 -1.50 6.38 -8.71
CA VAL A 145 -0.37 5.53 -8.30
C VAL A 145 0.68 5.53 -9.41
N THR A 146 1.94 5.82 -9.08
CA THR A 146 3.02 5.92 -10.06
C THR A 146 4.36 5.53 -9.46
N ASP A 147 5.26 4.99 -10.28
CA ASP A 147 6.67 4.77 -9.94
C ASP A 147 7.60 5.86 -10.53
N GLN A 148 7.03 6.87 -11.19
CA GLN A 148 7.74 8.02 -11.71
C GLN A 148 7.66 9.17 -10.71
N ARG A 149 8.82 9.76 -10.36
CA ARG A 149 8.85 10.90 -9.44
C ARG A 149 8.04 12.07 -10.02
N PRO A 150 7.00 12.56 -9.31
CA PRO A 150 6.26 13.72 -9.77
C PRO A 150 7.12 14.97 -9.85
N GLU A 151 6.92 15.76 -10.89
CA GLU A 151 7.61 17.04 -11.07
C GLU A 151 7.16 18.06 -10.01
N ALA A 152 7.96 19.10 -9.79
CA ALA A 152 7.65 20.16 -8.82
C ALA A 152 6.33 20.91 -9.12
N SER A 153 5.85 20.83 -10.36
CA SER A 153 4.57 21.39 -10.83
C SER A 153 3.36 20.47 -10.61
N ALA A 154 3.57 19.19 -10.28
CA ALA A 154 2.50 18.24 -10.01
C ALA A 154 1.81 18.50 -8.67
N ALA A 155 0.68 17.84 -8.44
CA ALA A 155 0.04 17.83 -7.13
C ALA A 155 1.01 17.30 -6.05
N PRO A 156 0.90 17.75 -4.78
CA PRO A 156 1.66 17.17 -3.69
C PRO A 156 1.51 15.65 -3.65
N TYR A 157 2.62 14.96 -3.40
CA TYR A 157 2.68 13.51 -3.41
C TYR A 157 3.32 13.00 -2.13
N LEU A 158 2.81 11.88 -1.63
CA LEU A 158 3.52 11.07 -0.66
C LEU A 158 4.47 10.12 -1.39
N MET A 159 5.57 9.76 -0.74
CA MET A 159 6.53 8.80 -1.27
C MET A 159 6.57 7.55 -0.38
N ALA A 160 6.34 6.39 -0.96
CA ALA A 160 6.68 5.11 -0.34
C ALA A 160 8.00 4.61 -0.92
N ILE A 161 9.04 4.54 -0.10
CA ILE A 161 10.32 3.92 -0.49
C ILE A 161 10.17 2.43 -0.21
N VAL A 162 10.04 1.64 -1.28
CA VAL A 162 10.02 0.18 -1.19
C VAL A 162 11.43 -0.33 -1.48
N THR A 163 12.08 -0.87 -0.47
CA THR A 163 13.50 -1.23 -0.49
C THR A 163 13.71 -2.70 -0.16
N ALA A 164 14.66 -3.31 -0.87
CA ALA A 164 15.15 -4.65 -0.56
C ALA A 164 16.17 -4.69 0.59
N ASP A 165 16.59 -3.53 1.10
CA ASP A 165 17.43 -3.47 2.29
C ASP A 165 16.63 -3.88 3.54
N PRO A 166 17.27 -4.56 4.51
CA PRO A 166 16.62 -4.84 5.78
C PRO A 166 16.37 -3.54 6.57
N PRO A 167 15.41 -3.54 7.50
CA PRO A 167 15.23 -2.43 8.42
C PRO A 167 16.52 -2.18 9.24
N PRO A 168 16.76 -0.93 9.68
CA PRO A 168 17.94 -0.62 10.47
C PRO A 168 17.91 -1.37 11.82
N ALA A 169 19.08 -1.51 12.43
CA ALA A 169 19.21 -2.18 13.74
C ALA A 169 18.27 -1.56 14.78
N GLY A 170 17.58 -2.39 15.55
CA GLY A 170 16.52 -1.99 16.49
C GLY A 170 15.11 -1.99 15.90
N PHE A 171 14.96 -2.21 14.60
CA PHE A 171 13.68 -2.37 13.89
C PHE A 171 13.55 -3.75 13.24
N GLU A 172 14.28 -4.75 13.76
CA GLU A 172 14.24 -6.10 13.21
C GLU A 172 12.81 -6.67 13.23
N GLY A 173 12.39 -7.27 12.10
CA GLY A 173 11.07 -7.88 11.97
C GLY A 173 9.92 -6.90 11.67
N VAL A 174 10.24 -5.63 11.39
CA VAL A 174 9.27 -4.62 10.94
C VAL A 174 9.20 -4.62 9.40
N ALA A 175 8.00 -4.77 8.84
CA ALA A 175 7.78 -4.74 7.39
C ALA A 175 7.73 -3.32 6.80
N TRP A 176 7.34 -2.32 7.60
CA TRP A 176 7.32 -0.92 7.18
C TRP A 176 7.36 0.02 8.37
N ILE A 177 7.84 1.25 8.15
CA ILE A 177 7.80 2.34 9.12
C ILE A 177 7.05 3.51 8.49
N ALA A 178 5.87 3.76 9.05
CA ALA A 178 4.98 4.85 8.67
C ALA A 178 4.24 5.35 9.91
N PHE A 179 4.22 6.66 10.12
CA PHE A 179 3.44 7.26 11.20
C PHE A 179 2.04 7.62 10.71
N PRO A 180 1.00 7.38 11.52
CA PRO A 180 -0.31 7.88 11.22
C PRO A 180 -0.30 9.40 11.11
N ASP A 181 -0.84 9.96 10.02
CA ASP A 181 -1.08 11.40 9.92
C ASP A 181 -2.08 11.79 11.01
N CYS A 182 -1.65 12.68 11.90
CA CYS A 182 -2.43 13.12 13.05
C CYS A 182 -3.16 14.44 12.80
N GLY A 183 -3.52 14.70 11.54
CA GLY A 183 -4.28 15.87 11.09
C GLY A 183 -3.39 17.06 10.77
N ASP A 184 -2.07 16.85 10.68
CA ASP A 184 -1.16 17.86 10.15
C ASP A 184 -1.15 17.88 8.62
N LEU A 185 -1.76 16.86 7.98
CA LEU A 185 -2.00 16.79 6.54
C LEU A 185 -0.72 17.02 5.74
N ILE A 186 0.42 16.49 6.23
CA ILE A 186 1.69 16.61 5.55
C ILE A 186 1.58 15.86 4.22
N ALA A 187 1.32 16.63 3.18
CA ALA A 187 1.03 16.08 1.87
C ALA A 187 2.22 15.46 1.15
N ARG A 188 3.38 15.49 1.80
CA ARG A 188 4.68 15.10 1.29
C ARG A 188 5.40 14.18 2.26
N ASP A 189 4.65 13.32 2.92
CA ASP A 189 5.22 12.30 3.79
C ASP A 189 6.05 11.27 3.02
N VAL A 190 7.01 10.69 3.75
CA VAL A 190 7.85 9.60 3.28
C VAL A 190 7.63 8.42 4.20
N THR A 191 7.36 7.26 3.62
CA THR A 191 7.25 5.99 4.33
C THR A 191 8.30 5.01 3.82
N PHE A 192 8.70 4.07 4.67
CA PHE A 192 9.66 3.02 4.32
C PHE A 192 8.96 1.67 4.37
N VAL A 193 9.15 0.86 3.34
CA VAL A 193 8.63 -0.50 3.24
C VAL A 193 9.80 -1.44 2.92
N PHE A 194 10.01 -2.43 3.76
CA PHE A 194 11.14 -3.36 3.73
C PHE A 194 10.70 -4.69 3.13
N ASP A 195 10.39 -4.67 1.85
CA ASP A 195 9.93 -5.83 1.08
C ASP A 195 10.98 -6.16 0.01
N ALA A 196 11.32 -7.43 -0.16
CA ALA A 196 12.33 -7.84 -1.15
C ALA A 196 11.86 -9.04 -1.97
N PRO A 197 12.02 -9.04 -3.31
CA PRO A 197 11.75 -10.22 -4.11
C PRO A 197 12.55 -11.43 -3.59
N GLY A 198 11.84 -12.51 -3.24
CA GLY A 198 12.45 -13.74 -2.75
C GLY A 198 12.65 -13.81 -1.23
N ASP A 199 12.15 -12.85 -0.46
CA ASP A 199 12.09 -12.92 1.01
C ASP A 199 11.06 -13.94 1.56
N GLY A 200 10.31 -14.59 0.67
CA GLY A 200 9.31 -15.60 1.00
C GLY A 200 7.87 -15.09 0.93
N PHE A 201 7.66 -13.79 0.69
CA PHE A 201 6.36 -13.20 0.46
C PHE A 201 6.06 -13.02 -1.03
N THR A 202 4.77 -13.00 -1.35
CA THR A 202 4.28 -12.79 -2.72
C THR A 202 4.23 -11.30 -3.06
N THR A 203 4.25 -10.96 -4.34
CA THR A 203 4.05 -9.58 -4.81
C THR A 203 2.75 -8.96 -4.26
N GLN A 204 1.69 -9.76 -4.13
CA GLN A 204 0.43 -9.30 -3.54
C GLN A 204 0.60 -8.95 -2.06
N GLN A 205 1.35 -9.73 -1.28
CA GLN A 205 1.63 -9.42 0.12
C GLN A 205 2.47 -8.15 0.26
N HIS A 206 3.45 -7.92 -0.63
CA HIS A 206 4.19 -6.66 -0.68
C HIS A 206 3.28 -5.47 -1.04
N ALA A 207 2.34 -5.66 -1.96
CA ALA A 207 1.34 -4.64 -2.27
C ALA A 207 0.46 -4.32 -1.05
N ASN A 208 -0.02 -5.34 -0.32
CA ASN A 208 -0.79 -5.16 0.91
C ASN A 208 0.01 -4.38 1.97
N SER A 209 1.27 -4.77 2.17
CA SER A 209 2.23 -4.12 3.09
C SER A 209 2.44 -2.64 2.73
N THR A 210 2.76 -2.38 1.47
CA THR A 210 2.99 -1.03 0.93
C THR A 210 1.74 -0.16 1.06
N SER A 211 0.57 -0.67 0.65
CA SER A 211 -0.69 0.05 0.75
C SER A 211 -1.11 0.29 2.20
N GLY A 212 -0.83 -0.65 3.11
CA GLY A 212 -1.04 -0.46 4.55
C GLY A 212 -0.15 0.64 5.13
N ALA A 213 1.12 0.71 4.70
CA ALA A 213 2.04 1.79 5.10
C ALA A 213 1.56 3.16 4.60
N ILE A 214 1.12 3.23 3.33
CA ILE A 214 0.55 4.46 2.75
C ILE A 214 -0.75 4.84 3.44
N ALA A 215 -1.64 3.89 3.74
CA ALA A 215 -2.89 4.15 4.45
C ALA A 215 -2.66 4.88 5.78
N ARG A 216 -1.55 4.59 6.48
CA ARG A 216 -1.19 5.30 7.72
C ARG A 216 -0.92 6.78 7.49
N THR A 217 -0.33 7.18 6.37
CA THR A 217 -0.15 8.63 6.08
C THR A 217 -1.46 9.38 5.85
N PHE A 218 -2.61 8.69 5.89
CA PHE A 218 -3.95 9.29 5.91
C PHE A 218 -4.63 9.18 7.27
N GLY A 219 -3.86 8.86 8.31
CA GLY A 219 -4.33 8.72 9.69
C GLY A 219 -4.98 7.38 10.02
N LEU A 220 -5.01 6.44 9.07
CA LEU A 220 -5.52 5.09 9.32
C LEU A 220 -4.60 4.33 10.27
N GLN A 221 -5.22 3.56 11.16
CA GLN A 221 -4.53 2.72 12.13
C GLN A 221 -4.57 1.26 11.68
N LEU A 222 -3.87 0.37 12.39
CA LEU A 222 -4.02 -1.06 12.15
C LEU A 222 -5.37 -1.57 12.64
N THR A 223 -5.95 -2.50 11.90
CA THR A 223 -7.15 -3.25 12.31
C THR A 223 -6.82 -4.68 12.66
N SER A 224 -7.79 -5.38 13.24
CA SER A 224 -7.74 -6.83 13.47
C SER A 224 -8.33 -7.64 12.31
N SER A 225 -8.85 -7.01 11.25
CA SER A 225 -9.49 -7.72 10.13
C SER A 225 -8.47 -8.12 9.07
N PRO A 226 -8.27 -9.41 8.80
CA PRO A 226 -7.35 -9.86 7.74
C PRO A 226 -7.84 -9.53 6.33
N ASP A 227 -9.09 -9.08 6.18
CA ASP A 227 -9.65 -8.70 4.88
C ASP A 227 -9.40 -7.23 4.53
N ASP A 228 -9.12 -6.39 5.54
CA ASP A 228 -8.86 -4.96 5.36
C ASP A 228 -7.37 -4.69 5.16
N ILE A 229 -7.01 -3.75 4.30
CA ILE A 229 -5.61 -3.41 3.98
C ILE A 229 -4.82 -3.05 5.25
N THR A 230 -5.47 -2.43 6.24
CA THR A 230 -4.84 -2.03 7.50
C THR A 230 -4.73 -3.20 8.50
N GLY A 231 -5.32 -4.34 8.17
CA GLY A 231 -5.04 -5.64 8.79
C GLY A 231 -4.34 -6.60 7.83
N PHE A 232 -3.61 -6.06 6.84
CA PHE A 232 -2.81 -6.78 5.83
C PHE A 232 -3.61 -7.57 4.78
N GLY A 233 -4.90 -7.27 4.66
CA GLY A 233 -5.79 -7.77 3.62
C GLY A 233 -5.54 -7.15 2.24
N GLY A 234 -6.34 -7.53 1.26
CA GLY A 234 -6.15 -7.14 -0.14
C GLY A 234 -6.92 -5.91 -0.60
N GLN A 235 -7.72 -5.27 0.28
CA GLN A 235 -8.64 -4.19 -0.11
C GLN A 235 -8.99 -3.30 1.09
N PHE A 236 -9.51 -2.10 0.82
CA PHE A 236 -10.14 -1.27 1.85
C PHE A 236 -11.59 -1.72 2.06
N VAL A 237 -11.93 -2.15 3.27
CA VAL A 237 -13.25 -2.68 3.58
C VAL A 237 -14.15 -1.56 4.09
N ASP A 238 -15.33 -1.41 3.47
CA ASP A 238 -16.41 -0.52 3.97
C ASP A 238 -17.15 -1.18 5.14
N ALA A 239 -16.45 -1.32 6.26
CA ALA A 239 -17.00 -1.80 7.52
C ALA A 239 -16.30 -1.14 8.70
N CYS A 240 -17.02 -0.96 9.81
CA CYS A 240 -16.40 -0.57 11.07
C CYS A 240 -15.73 -1.77 11.72
N ILE A 241 -14.41 -1.69 11.83
CA ILE A 241 -13.53 -2.77 12.27
C ILE A 241 -12.77 -2.29 13.51
N ALA A 242 -12.62 -3.18 14.49
CA ALA A 242 -11.83 -2.91 15.68
C ALA A 242 -10.36 -2.64 15.32
N ARG A 243 -9.80 -1.60 15.94
CA ARG A 243 -8.37 -1.29 15.80
C ARG A 243 -7.54 -2.26 16.63
N SER A 244 -6.37 -2.62 16.12
CA SER A 244 -5.42 -3.50 16.81
C SER A 244 -4.34 -2.72 17.56
N GLU A 245 -4.32 -1.39 17.44
CA GLU A 245 -3.41 -0.50 18.14
C GLU A 245 -4.15 0.61 18.89
N ASN A 246 -3.47 1.17 19.90
CA ASN A 246 -3.93 2.38 20.56
C ASN A 246 -3.73 3.57 19.61
N PRO A 247 -4.68 4.50 19.57
CA PRO A 247 -4.61 5.60 18.64
C PRO A 247 -3.45 6.53 19.01
N PRO A 248 -2.45 6.72 18.14
CA PRO A 248 -1.32 7.60 18.45
C PRO A 248 -1.72 9.08 18.45
N CYS A 249 -2.83 9.41 17.78
CA CYS A 249 -3.50 10.71 17.83
C CYS A 249 -4.94 10.56 18.31
N ASP A 250 -5.51 11.65 18.86
CA ASP A 250 -6.95 11.75 19.07
C ASP A 250 -7.67 11.37 17.77
N ALA A 251 -8.60 10.40 17.84
CA ALA A 251 -9.09 9.64 16.70
C ALA A 251 -9.42 10.51 15.48
N HIS A 252 -8.84 10.15 14.33
CA HIS A 252 -9.37 10.61 13.05
C HIS A 252 -10.76 10.02 12.85
N ASP A 253 -11.72 10.92 12.92
CA ASP A 253 -13.13 10.76 12.63
C ASP A 253 -13.86 9.56 13.26
N PRO A 254 -14.07 9.55 14.60
CA PRO A 254 -14.96 8.58 15.23
C PRO A 254 -16.40 8.65 14.70
N SER A 255 -16.79 9.71 13.96
CA SER A 255 -18.16 9.86 13.48
C SER A 255 -18.53 8.82 12.43
N VAL A 256 -17.55 8.30 11.67
CA VAL A 256 -17.75 7.25 10.66
C VAL A 256 -18.30 5.96 11.27
N CYS A 257 -17.86 5.63 12.49
CA CYS A 257 -18.28 4.42 13.22
C CYS A 257 -19.21 4.72 14.38
N GLY A 258 -20.13 5.68 14.19
CA GLY A 258 -21.17 6.00 15.17
C GLY A 258 -20.64 6.55 16.49
N GLY A 259 -19.43 7.12 16.48
CA GLY A 259 -18.74 7.65 17.65
C GLY A 259 -17.86 6.64 18.39
N ASP A 260 -17.78 5.38 17.94
CA ASP A 260 -16.92 4.38 18.58
C ASP A 260 -15.44 4.61 18.22
N ALA A 261 -14.74 5.30 19.12
CA ALA A 261 -13.33 5.59 18.97
C ALA A 261 -12.42 4.36 19.04
N SER A 262 -12.92 3.12 19.24
CA SER A 262 -12.12 1.88 19.17
C SER A 262 -12.19 1.20 17.80
N GLN A 263 -13.02 1.71 16.90
CA GLN A 263 -13.21 1.19 15.56
C GLN A 263 -12.76 2.22 14.51
N GLN A 264 -12.54 1.73 13.29
CA GLN A 264 -12.39 2.58 12.11
C GLN A 264 -13.03 1.90 10.91
N ASN A 265 -13.38 2.68 9.89
CA ASN A 265 -13.76 2.19 8.58
C ASN A 265 -12.79 2.83 7.57
N SER A 266 -11.83 2.05 7.10
CA SER A 266 -10.72 2.51 6.28
C SER A 266 -11.22 3.12 4.96
N PHE A 267 -12.20 2.46 4.33
CA PHE A 267 -12.79 2.90 3.07
C PHE A 267 -13.47 4.27 3.21
N ARG A 268 -14.31 4.46 4.23
CA ARG A 268 -15.05 5.71 4.43
C ARG A 268 -14.17 6.88 4.82
N VAL A 269 -13.13 6.63 5.61
CA VAL A 269 -12.14 7.67 5.94
C VAL A 269 -11.41 8.12 4.66
N LEU A 270 -10.97 7.19 3.82
CA LEU A 270 -10.32 7.54 2.55
C LEU A 270 -11.28 8.18 1.55
N GLU A 271 -12.53 7.73 1.46
CA GLU A 271 -13.58 8.40 0.66
C GLU A 271 -13.74 9.87 1.09
N ALA A 272 -13.75 10.15 2.40
CA ALA A 272 -13.89 11.52 2.89
C ALA A 272 -12.66 12.40 2.59
N LEU A 273 -11.45 11.82 2.60
CA LEU A 273 -10.19 12.53 2.41
C LEU A 273 -9.82 12.71 0.93
N LEU A 274 -10.06 11.67 0.13
CA LEU A 274 -9.58 11.56 -1.25
C LEU A 274 -10.73 11.71 -2.25
N GLY A 275 -11.96 11.39 -1.86
CA GLY A 275 -13.05 11.20 -2.81
C GLY A 275 -12.98 9.84 -3.51
N LEU A 276 -14.10 9.44 -4.11
CA LEU A 276 -14.16 8.26 -4.97
C LEU A 276 -13.79 8.63 -6.40
N ARG A 277 -13.18 7.68 -7.09
CA ARG A 277 -12.95 7.76 -8.52
C ARG A 277 -14.28 7.67 -9.28
N GLY A 278 -14.50 8.57 -10.25
CA GLY A 278 -15.76 8.74 -10.99
C GLY A 278 -15.88 7.95 -12.29
#